data_AF-A0A1B8NYP1-F1
#
_entry.id   AF-A0A1B8NYP1-F1
#
_cell.length_a   1.000
_cell.length_b   1.000
_cell.length_c   1.000
_cell.angle_alpha   90.00
_cell.angle_beta   90.00
_cell.angle_gamma   90.00
#
_symmetry.space_group_name_H-M   'P 1'
#
loop_
_entity.id
_entity.type
_entity.pdbx_description
1 polymer ?
#
loop_
_entity_poly.entity_id
_entity_poly.type
_entity_poly.pdbx_seq_one_letter_code
_entity_poly.pdbx_strand_id
1 'polypeptide(L)'
;MSGEGVPDEDLEFIRFPNVEGGAGNDHSFGGMNGFAVTEGASDEAVDFLRFLLNEENQRKAAKRGIFVPVAKGSEEALATPYARKVAEILADSTFHQVFLDQALGTSVGATVNNISTDLAQGVITPEEAVDRVAEAWQFR
;
A
#
# COMPACT_ATOMS: atom_id res chain seq x y z
N MET A 1 -6.78 -24.59 19.35
CA MET A 1 -6.25 -24.26 18.01
C MET A 1 -5.03 -25.13 17.79
N SER A 2 -4.87 -25.75 16.63
CA SER A 2 -3.76 -26.70 16.35
C SER A 2 -2.37 -26.06 16.44
N GLY A 3 -2.28 -24.72 16.33
CA GLY A 3 -1.00 -24.01 16.28
C GLY A 3 -0.33 -24.08 14.91
N GLU A 4 -0.92 -24.82 13.97
CA GLU A 4 -0.51 -24.87 12.57
C GLU A 4 -1.03 -23.63 11.84
N GLY A 5 -0.19 -23.04 10.98
CA GLY A 5 -0.56 -21.90 10.15
C GLY A 5 -1.57 -22.30 9.06
N VAL A 6 -2.24 -21.30 8.49
CA VAL A 6 -3.12 -21.49 7.32
C VAL A 6 -2.24 -21.70 6.07
N PRO A 7 -2.45 -22.75 5.27
CA PRO A 7 -1.74 -22.94 4.00
C PRO A 7 -1.97 -21.78 3.02
N ASP A 8 -0.96 -21.42 2.22
CA ASP A 8 -1.06 -20.33 1.24
C ASP A 8 -2.17 -20.54 0.20
N GLU A 9 -2.47 -21.81 -0.14
CA GLU A 9 -3.54 -22.21 -1.05
C GLU A 9 -4.95 -21.98 -0.50
N ASP A 10 -5.07 -21.86 0.83
CA ASP A 10 -6.33 -21.54 1.52
C ASP A 10 -6.46 -20.02 1.79
N LEU A 11 -5.47 -19.21 1.39
CA LEU A 11 -5.48 -17.75 1.53
C LEU A 11 -5.92 -17.07 0.24
N GLU A 12 -6.77 -16.06 0.36
CA GLU A 12 -7.25 -15.22 -0.74
C GLU A 12 -7.11 -13.73 -0.38
N PHE A 13 -6.81 -12.91 -1.38
CA PHE A 13 -6.91 -11.47 -1.26
C PHE A 13 -8.26 -10.98 -1.79
N ILE A 14 -9.08 -10.47 -0.89
CA ILE A 14 -10.34 -9.82 -1.24
C ILE A 14 -10.20 -8.31 -1.13
N ARG A 15 -10.81 -7.58 -2.07
CA ARG A 15 -10.91 -6.13 -1.97
C ARG A 15 -11.78 -5.76 -0.76
N PHE A 16 -11.51 -4.59 -0.18
CA PHE A 16 -12.41 -4.01 0.80
C PHE A 16 -13.81 -3.85 0.18
N PRO A 17 -14.89 -4.24 0.89
CA PRO A 17 -16.23 -4.22 0.31
C PRO A 17 -16.74 -2.81 0.07
N ASN A 18 -17.62 -2.67 -0.92
CA ASN A 18 -18.38 -1.44 -1.12
C ASN A 18 -19.34 -1.20 0.06
N VAL A 19 -19.40 0.04 0.51
CA VAL A 19 -20.32 0.47 1.58
C VAL A 19 -21.60 0.98 0.92
N GLU A 20 -22.74 0.38 1.29
CA GLU A 20 -24.04 0.75 0.75
C GLU A 20 -24.34 2.24 0.98
N GLY A 21 -24.75 2.94 -0.09
CA GLY A 21 -24.99 4.38 -0.06
C GLY A 21 -23.73 5.27 -0.03
N GLY A 22 -22.53 4.68 -0.02
CA GLY A 22 -21.28 5.43 -0.08
C GLY A 22 -21.01 6.03 -1.47
N ALA A 23 -20.51 7.27 -1.51
CA ALA A 23 -20.10 7.96 -2.75
C ALA A 23 -18.68 7.57 -3.23
N GLY A 24 -18.14 6.46 -2.73
CA GLY A 24 -16.78 5.99 -3.03
C GLY A 24 -16.63 5.47 -4.46
N ASN A 25 -15.47 4.85 -4.73
CA ASN A 25 -15.12 4.25 -6.01
C ASN A 25 -14.35 2.94 -5.79
N ASP A 26 -14.13 2.17 -6.86
CA ASP A 26 -13.42 0.88 -6.82
C ASP A 26 -11.89 1.02 -6.96
N HIS A 27 -11.32 2.21 -6.71
CA HIS A 27 -9.88 2.41 -6.81
C HIS A 27 -9.12 1.58 -5.78
N SER A 28 -7.92 1.12 -6.17
CA SER A 28 -7.03 0.42 -5.24
C SER A 28 -6.51 1.38 -4.16
N PHE A 29 -6.36 0.88 -2.94
CA PHE A 29 -5.81 1.60 -1.79
C PHE A 29 -4.68 0.77 -1.15
N GLY A 30 -3.53 1.37 -0.87
CA GLY A 30 -2.42 0.62 -0.30
C GLY A 30 -1.11 1.37 -0.20
N GLY A 31 -0.03 0.64 0.08
CA GLY A 31 1.31 1.18 0.10
C GLY A 31 2.01 1.02 -1.25
N MET A 32 2.81 2.02 -1.61
CA MET A 32 3.74 1.95 -2.74
C MET A 32 5.14 2.29 -2.23
N ASN A 33 6.12 1.47 -2.61
CA ASN A 33 7.53 1.72 -2.28
C ASN A 33 8.26 2.27 -3.51
N GLY A 34 9.17 3.20 -3.27
CA GLY A 34 10.03 3.77 -4.28
C GLY A 34 11.42 4.03 -3.73
N PHE A 35 12.39 4.10 -4.64
CA PHE A 35 13.75 4.52 -4.33
C PHE A 35 13.97 5.92 -4.88
N ALA A 36 14.57 6.79 -4.07
CA ALA A 36 14.98 8.13 -4.47
C ALA A 36 16.48 8.28 -4.21
N VAL A 37 17.12 9.11 -5.02
CA VAL A 37 18.52 9.51 -4.84
C VAL A 37 18.58 11.02 -4.64
N THR A 38 19.63 11.51 -3.99
CA THR A 38 19.87 12.95 -3.84
C THR A 38 20.30 13.56 -5.17
N GLU A 39 20.14 14.88 -5.32
CA GLU A 39 20.54 15.61 -6.55
C GLU A 39 22.01 15.40 -6.92
N GLY A 40 22.90 15.21 -5.94
CA GLY A 40 24.33 14.96 -6.15
C GLY A 40 24.74 13.49 -6.17
N ALA A 41 23.79 12.55 -6.29
CA ALA A 41 24.12 11.14 -6.39
C ALA A 41 24.91 10.83 -7.67
N SER A 42 25.83 9.86 -7.59
CA SER A 42 26.62 9.45 -8.77
C SER A 42 25.77 8.67 -9.77
N ASP A 43 26.21 8.64 -11.03
CA ASP A 43 25.56 7.87 -12.08
C ASP A 43 25.49 6.37 -11.71
N GLU A 44 26.51 5.84 -11.03
CA GLU A 44 26.53 4.45 -10.57
C GLU A 44 25.43 4.15 -9.55
N ALA A 45 25.04 5.11 -8.71
CA ALA A 45 23.93 4.92 -7.78
C ALA A 45 22.60 4.80 -8.53
N VAL A 46 22.40 5.61 -9.57
CA VAL A 46 21.23 5.53 -10.45
C VAL A 46 21.22 4.22 -11.23
N ASP A 47 22.37 3.81 -11.78
CA ASP A 47 22.51 2.57 -12.52
C ASP A 47 22.29 1.34 -11.64
N PHE A 48 22.73 1.39 -10.38
CA PHE A 48 22.42 0.34 -9.42
C PHE A 48 20.93 0.22 -9.18
N LEU A 49 20.20 1.32 -9.01
CA LEU A 49 18.74 1.27 -8.86
C LEU A 49 18.04 0.75 -10.12
N ARG A 50 18.51 1.12 -11.32
CA ARG A 50 18.01 0.56 -12.59
C ARG A 50 18.24 -0.94 -12.66
N PHE A 51 19.42 -1.41 -12.28
CA PHE A 51 19.71 -2.84 -12.20
C PHE A 51 18.81 -3.53 -11.16
N LEU A 52 18.73 -3.01 -9.94
CA LEU A 52 17.94 -3.58 -8.85
C LEU A 52 16.45 -3.73 -9.24
N LEU A 53 15.91 -2.73 -9.94
CA LEU A 53 14.49 -2.65 -10.29
C LEU A 53 14.17 -3.20 -11.68
N ASN A 54 15.13 -3.79 -12.40
CA ASN A 54 14.85 -4.40 -13.70
C ASN A 54 13.94 -5.63 -13.58
N GLU A 55 13.36 -6.07 -14.69
CA GLU A 55 12.43 -7.22 -14.72
C GLU A 55 13.07 -8.48 -14.13
N GLU A 56 14.32 -8.79 -14.47
CA GLU A 56 15.01 -9.99 -14.01
C GLU A 56 15.12 -10.05 -12.48
N ASN A 57 15.53 -8.94 -11.85
CA ASN A 57 15.69 -8.85 -10.41
C ASN A 57 14.34 -8.75 -9.69
N GLN A 58 13.34 -8.09 -10.28
CA GLN A 58 11.99 -8.11 -9.74
C GLN A 58 11.35 -9.51 -9.82
N ARG A 59 11.58 -10.30 -10.88
CA ARG A 59 11.17 -11.72 -10.92
C ARG A 59 11.84 -12.54 -9.81
N LYS A 60 13.10 -12.27 -9.48
CA LYS A 60 13.79 -12.92 -8.34
C LYS A 60 13.15 -12.55 -7.01
N ALA A 61 12.80 -11.27 -6.81
CA ALA A 61 12.11 -10.80 -5.60
C ALA A 61 10.70 -11.41 -5.47
N ALA A 62 9.95 -11.46 -6.57
CA ALA A 62 8.62 -12.05 -6.64
C ALA A 62 8.61 -13.55 -6.27
N LYS A 63 9.56 -14.33 -6.82
CA LYS A 63 9.74 -15.76 -6.46
C LYS A 63 10.02 -15.98 -4.97
N ARG A 64 10.65 -14.99 -4.33
CA ARG A 64 10.99 -15.01 -2.91
C ARG A 64 9.90 -14.42 -2.02
N GLY A 65 8.80 -13.93 -2.60
CA GLY A 65 7.70 -13.30 -1.86
C GLY A 65 8.10 -12.00 -1.14
N ILE A 66 9.14 -11.29 -1.62
CA ILE A 66 9.63 -10.08 -0.94
C ILE A 66 8.62 -8.91 -1.09
N PHE A 67 8.08 -8.74 -2.30
CA PHE A 67 7.05 -7.75 -2.60
C PHE A 67 6.31 -8.14 -3.89
N VAL A 68 5.13 -7.56 -4.10
CA VAL A 68 4.45 -7.58 -5.41
C VAL A 68 5.24 -6.68 -6.37
N PRO A 69 5.77 -7.21 -7.48
CA PRO A 69 6.64 -6.44 -8.35
C PRO A 69 5.85 -5.51 -9.27
N VAL A 70 6.52 -4.48 -9.78
CA VAL A 70 5.95 -3.44 -10.67
C VAL A 70 6.49 -3.51 -12.10
N ALA A 71 7.61 -4.23 -12.33
CA ALA A 71 8.11 -4.44 -13.68
C ALA A 71 7.15 -5.35 -14.45
N LYS A 72 6.66 -4.89 -15.62
CA LYS A 72 5.69 -5.63 -16.43
C LYS A 72 6.18 -7.05 -16.75
N GLY A 73 5.33 -8.05 -16.55
CA GLY A 73 5.62 -9.47 -16.76
C GLY A 73 6.30 -10.14 -15.56
N SER A 74 6.84 -9.39 -14.60
CA SER A 74 7.51 -9.98 -13.45
C SER A 74 6.54 -10.57 -12.41
N GLU A 75 5.28 -10.17 -12.43
CA GLU A 75 4.18 -10.72 -11.62
C GLU A 75 3.95 -12.23 -11.86
N GLU A 76 4.29 -12.73 -13.05
CA GLU A 76 4.19 -14.16 -13.38
C GLU A 76 5.06 -15.04 -12.46
N ALA A 77 6.09 -14.46 -11.85
CA ALA A 77 7.01 -15.14 -10.95
C ALA A 77 6.53 -15.22 -9.49
N LEU A 78 5.39 -14.61 -9.13
CA LEU A 78 4.82 -14.71 -7.78
C LEU A 78 4.39 -16.15 -7.47
N ALA A 79 4.84 -16.71 -6.35
CA ALA A 79 4.54 -18.11 -6.03
C ALA A 79 3.10 -18.31 -5.52
N THR A 80 2.53 -17.31 -4.83
CA THR A 80 1.26 -17.46 -4.11
C THR A 80 0.07 -16.90 -4.90
N PRO A 81 -1.10 -17.59 -4.90
CA PRO A 81 -2.30 -17.14 -5.60
C PRO A 81 -2.78 -15.76 -5.15
N TYR A 82 -2.84 -15.51 -3.84
CA TYR A 82 -3.30 -14.23 -3.30
C TYR A 82 -2.39 -13.05 -3.71
N ALA A 83 -1.07 -13.25 -3.85
CA ALA A 83 -0.17 -12.19 -4.30
C ALA A 83 -0.37 -11.89 -5.80
N ARG A 84 -0.63 -12.91 -6.62
CA ARG A 84 -1.02 -12.71 -8.03
C ARG A 84 -2.34 -11.94 -8.11
N LYS A 85 -3.29 -12.23 -7.23
CA LYS A 85 -4.55 -11.50 -7.17
C LYS A 85 -4.34 -10.02 -6.87
N VAL A 86 -3.44 -9.68 -5.94
CA VAL A 86 -3.05 -8.29 -5.68
C VAL A 86 -2.43 -7.65 -6.92
N ALA A 87 -1.53 -8.35 -7.62
CA ALA A 87 -0.90 -7.84 -8.85
C ALA A 87 -1.95 -7.55 -9.95
N GLU A 88 -2.92 -8.44 -10.16
CA GLU A 88 -4.03 -8.24 -11.09
C GLU A 88 -4.87 -7.00 -10.71
N ILE A 89 -5.23 -6.89 -9.43
CA ILE A 89 -6.00 -5.74 -8.91
C ILE A 89 -5.29 -4.42 -9.16
N LEU A 90 -3.97 -4.39 -8.97
CA LEU A 90 -3.14 -3.20 -9.22
C LEU A 90 -3.00 -2.91 -10.72
N ALA A 91 -2.84 -3.94 -11.55
CA ALA A 91 -2.74 -3.80 -13.00
C ALA A 91 -4.02 -3.27 -13.66
N ASP A 92 -5.19 -3.67 -13.13
CA ASP A 92 -6.50 -3.19 -13.58
C ASP A 92 -6.86 -1.80 -13.03
N SER A 93 -6.10 -1.31 -12.04
CA SER A 93 -6.42 -0.07 -11.36
C SER A 93 -6.00 1.15 -12.18
N THR A 94 -6.94 2.07 -12.39
CA THR A 94 -6.66 3.37 -13.04
C THR A 94 -6.13 4.41 -12.06
N PHE A 95 -6.26 4.17 -10.75
CA PHE A 95 -5.78 5.04 -9.70
C PHE A 95 -5.44 4.24 -8.43
N HIS A 96 -4.27 4.50 -7.87
CA HIS A 96 -3.84 3.91 -6.60
C HIS A 96 -3.70 4.99 -5.53
N GLN A 97 -4.63 4.99 -4.57
CA GLN A 97 -4.54 5.85 -3.40
C GLN A 97 -3.51 5.27 -2.43
N VAL A 98 -2.42 6.00 -2.19
CA VAL A 98 -1.48 5.62 -1.13
C VAL A 98 -2.13 5.80 0.25
N PHE A 99 -1.59 5.16 1.29
CA PHE A 99 -2.09 5.33 2.66
C PHE A 99 -2.26 6.81 3.02
N LEU A 100 -3.37 7.15 3.68
CA LEU A 100 -3.75 8.55 3.91
C LEU A 100 -2.70 9.31 4.74
N ASP A 101 -2.00 8.63 5.63
CA ASP A 101 -0.91 9.21 6.40
C ASP A 101 0.31 9.59 5.55
N GLN A 102 0.57 8.83 4.49
CA GLN A 102 1.55 9.18 3.45
C GLN A 102 1.04 10.30 2.53
N ALA A 103 -0.22 10.20 2.09
CA ALA A 103 -0.82 11.14 1.13
C ALA A 103 -0.98 12.56 1.70
N LEU A 104 -1.35 12.67 2.99
CA LEU A 104 -1.63 13.94 3.64
C LEU A 104 -0.38 14.59 4.25
N GLY A 105 0.74 13.86 4.30
CA GLY A 105 2.01 14.29 4.87
C GLY A 105 2.09 14.09 6.39
N THR A 106 3.31 14.17 6.94
CA THR A 106 3.63 13.69 8.28
C THR A 106 2.73 14.23 9.40
N SER A 107 2.44 15.53 9.40
CA SER A 107 1.63 16.18 10.45
C SER A 107 0.18 15.65 10.46
N VAL A 108 -0.49 15.73 9.30
CA VAL A 108 -1.88 15.29 9.15
C VAL A 108 -1.98 13.77 9.27
N GLY A 109 -1.00 13.04 8.74
CA GLY A 109 -0.98 11.59 8.79
C GLY A 109 -0.88 11.01 10.20
N ALA A 110 -0.05 11.61 11.06
CA ALA A 110 0.00 11.23 12.47
C ALA A 110 -1.38 11.41 13.15
N THR A 111 -2.09 12.49 12.81
CA THR A 111 -3.45 12.74 13.30
C THR A 111 -4.43 11.67 12.83
N VAL A 112 -4.42 11.32 11.54
CA VAL A 112 -5.26 10.26 10.96
C VAL A 112 -5.05 8.90 11.66
N ASN A 113 -3.80 8.55 11.97
CA ASN A 113 -3.50 7.30 12.66
C ASN A 113 -4.05 7.29 14.10
N ASN A 114 -3.94 8.42 14.82
CA ASN A 114 -4.47 8.54 16.18
C ASN A 114 -6.00 8.49 16.20
N ILE A 115 -6.68 9.27 15.36
CA ILE A 115 -8.15 9.28 15.35
C ILE A 115 -8.75 7.93 14.98
N SER A 116 -8.06 7.14 14.15
CA SER A 116 -8.52 5.79 13.78
C SER A 116 -8.56 4.86 15.01
N THR A 117 -7.57 4.98 15.90
CA THR A 117 -7.53 4.23 17.16
C THR A 117 -8.59 4.72 18.13
N ASP A 118 -8.69 6.04 18.33
CA ASP A 118 -9.65 6.65 19.26
C ASP A 118 -11.10 6.33 18.86
N LEU A 119 -11.43 6.40 17.56
CA LEU A 119 -12.74 6.03 17.02
C LEU A 119 -13.06 4.56 17.28
N ALA A 120 -12.11 3.65 17.00
CA ALA A 120 -12.31 2.22 17.22
C ALA A 120 -12.53 1.88 18.71
N GLN A 121 -11.98 2.70 19.61
CA GLN A 121 -12.16 2.58 21.07
C GLN A 121 -13.38 3.34 21.61
N GLY A 122 -14.06 4.14 20.78
CA GLY A 122 -15.17 4.99 21.20
C GLY A 122 -14.75 6.16 22.11
N VAL A 123 -13.48 6.56 22.07
CA VAL A 123 -12.92 7.68 22.86
C VAL A 123 -13.36 9.03 22.30
N ILE A 124 -13.60 9.10 20.99
CA ILE A 124 -14.07 10.29 20.28
C ILE A 124 -15.24 9.95 19.38
N THR A 125 -16.00 10.97 19.03
CA THR A 125 -17.06 10.93 18.02
C THR A 125 -16.50 11.11 16.59
N PRO A 126 -17.25 10.69 15.55
CA PRO A 126 -16.89 10.98 14.16
C PRO A 126 -16.71 12.47 13.88
N GLU A 127 -17.53 13.33 14.49
CA GLU A 127 -17.46 14.79 14.34
C GLU A 127 -16.13 15.34 14.90
N GLU A 128 -15.75 14.92 16.10
CA GLU A 128 -14.47 15.30 16.71
C GLU A 128 -13.26 14.82 15.89
N ALA A 129 -13.37 13.64 15.27
CA ALA A 129 -12.32 13.13 14.38
C ALA A 129 -12.13 14.03 13.14
N VAL A 130 -13.23 14.49 12.54
CA VAL A 130 -13.21 15.43 11.41
C VAL A 130 -12.57 16.77 11.82
N ASP A 131 -12.98 17.32 12.96
CA ASP A 131 -12.44 18.58 13.47
C ASP A 131 -10.92 18.50 13.68
N ARG A 132 -10.42 17.40 14.26
CA ARG A 132 -8.98 17.19 14.47
C ARG A 132 -8.19 17.10 13.16
N VAL A 133 -8.72 16.40 12.16
CA VAL A 133 -8.06 16.33 10.84
C VAL A 133 -8.05 17.71 10.17
N ALA A 134 -9.16 18.45 10.26
CA ALA A 134 -9.25 19.80 9.72
C ALA A 134 -8.28 20.77 10.42
N GLU A 135 -8.14 20.67 11.74
CA GLU A 135 -7.16 21.43 12.50
C GLU A 135 -5.73 21.09 12.07
N ALA A 136 -5.37 19.80 12.03
CA ALA A 136 -4.05 19.37 11.60
C ALA A 136 -3.72 19.84 10.17
N TRP A 137 -4.72 19.90 9.29
CA TRP A 137 -4.56 20.40 7.92
C TRP A 137 -4.19 21.90 7.87
N GLN A 138 -4.71 22.72 8.80
CA GLN A 138 -4.39 24.16 8.85
C GLN A 138 -2.94 24.45 9.20
N PHE A 139 -2.25 23.50 9.85
CA PHE A 139 -0.86 23.64 10.28
C PHE A 139 0.15 22.91 9.38
N ARG A 140 -0.29 22.45 8.20
CA ARG A 140 0.57 21.79 7.21
C ARG A 140 1.51 22.78 6.50
#